data_AF-A0A7X4W076-F1
#
_entry.id   AF-A0A7X4W076-F1
#
_cell.length_a   1.000
_cell.length_b   1.000
_cell.length_c   1.000
_cell.angle_alpha   90.00
_cell.angle_beta   90.00
_cell.angle_gamma   90.00
#
_symmetry.space_group_name_H-M   'P 1'
#
loop_
_entity.id
_entity.type
_entity.pdbx_description
1 polymer ?
#
loop_
_entity_poly.entity_id
_entity_poly.type
_entity_poly.pdbx_seq_one_letter_code
_entity_poly.pdbx_strand_id
1 'polypeptide(L)' 'MTDTTLPFADLERIYERLANVLDQLPEGEESHFLAQLALALAHRVPEVDRVMAAIEEAREGAIIDQTGSQSIRT' A
#
# COMPACT_ATOMS: atom_id res chain seq x y z
N MET A 1 -11.13 7.36 -19.82
CA MET A 1 -10.90 8.43 -18.83
C MET A 1 -9.46 8.28 -18.39
N THR A 2 -8.65 9.34 -18.43
CA THR A 2 -7.21 9.24 -18.17
C THR A 2 -6.96 8.88 -16.71
N ASP A 3 -6.56 7.65 -16.44
CA ASP A 3 -5.97 7.26 -15.16
C ASP A 3 -4.73 8.13 -14.94
N THR A 4 -4.93 9.20 -14.18
CA THR A 4 -3.89 10.16 -13.85
C THR A 4 -3.11 9.54 -12.72
N THR A 5 -2.07 8.80 -13.09
CA THR A 5 -1.12 8.29 -12.12
C THR A 5 -0.42 9.47 -11.46
N LEU A 6 -0.22 9.38 -10.15
CA LEU A 6 0.55 10.38 -9.42
C LEU A 6 1.96 10.47 -10.01
N PRO A 7 2.54 11.68 -10.14
CA PRO A 7 3.92 11.82 -10.53
C PRO A 7 4.82 11.16 -9.48
N PHE A 8 5.96 10.62 -9.93
CA PHE A 8 6.87 9.86 -9.07
C PHE A 8 7.28 10.60 -7.78
N ALA A 9 7.51 11.91 -7.86
CA ALA A 9 7.86 12.72 -6.69
C ALA A 9 6.77 12.76 -5.60
N ASP A 10 5.50 12.70 -5.98
CA ASP A 10 4.40 12.64 -5.02
C ASP A 10 4.24 11.23 -4.46
N LEU A 11 4.48 10.19 -5.27
CA LEU A 11 4.53 8.80 -4.80
C LEU A 11 5.63 8.58 -3.75
N GLU A 12 6.83 9.09 -4.02
CA GLU A 12 7.98 9.01 -3.09
C GLU A 12 7.63 9.67 -1.75
N ARG A 13 7.07 10.89 -1.78
CA ARG A 13 6.63 11.60 -0.56
C ARG A 13 5.58 10.82 0.23
N ILE A 14 4.61 10.20 -0.44
CA ILE A 14 3.58 9.38 0.21
C ILE A 14 4.23 8.15 0.86
N TYR A 15 5.15 7.49 0.14
CA TYR A 15 5.86 6.31 0.64
C TYR A 15 6.73 6.63 1.85
N GLU A 16 7.55 7.70 1.78
CA GLU A 16 8.36 8.17 2.90
C GLU A 16 7.49 8.50 4.11
N ARG A 17 6.34 9.16 3.90
CA ARG A 17 5.43 9.49 4.99
C ARG A 17 4.84 8.22 5.62
N LEU A 18 4.47 7.24 4.81
CA LEU A 18 3.93 5.97 5.28
C LEU A 18 4.96 5.21 6.11
N ALA A 19 6.19 5.06 5.60
CA ALA A 19 7.29 4.39 6.30
C ALA A 19 7.56 5.04 7.67
N ASN A 20 7.69 6.37 7.70
CA ASN A 20 7.91 7.10 8.95
C ASN A 20 6.77 6.91 9.96
N VAL A 21 5.52 6.78 9.51
CA VAL A 21 4.39 6.55 10.42
C VAL A 21 4.43 5.12 10.95
N LEU A 22 4.68 4.13 10.09
CA LEU A 22 4.81 2.73 10.49
C LEU A 22 5.91 2.53 11.53
N ASP A 23 7.07 3.17 11.35
CA ASP A 23 8.20 3.12 12.30
C ASP A 23 7.87 3.70 13.69
N GLN A 24 6.84 4.53 13.78
CA GLN A 24 6.38 5.14 15.04
C GLN A 24 5.23 4.37 15.70
N LEU A 25 4.68 3.36 15.03
CA LEU A 25 3.60 2.56 15.60
C LEU A 25 4.14 1.56 16.62
N PRO A 26 3.34 1.21 17.64
CA PRO A 26 3.64 0.08 18.51
C PRO A 26 3.72 -1.22 17.70
N GLU A 27 4.59 -2.14 18.12
CA GLU A 27 4.68 -3.47 17.50
C GLU A 27 3.32 -4.17 17.50
N GLY A 28 2.88 -4.61 16.32
CA GLY A 28 1.63 -5.33 16.12
C GLY A 28 0.41 -4.47 15.77
N GLU A 29 0.55 -3.13 15.80
CA GLU A 29 -0.52 -2.20 15.40
C GLU A 29 -0.50 -1.86 13.90
N GLU A 30 0.53 -2.26 13.16
CA GLU A 30 0.72 -1.90 11.74
C GLU A 30 -0.43 -2.41 10.88
N SER A 31 -0.90 -3.64 11.14
CA SER A 31 -2.02 -4.24 10.42
C SER A 31 -3.33 -3.47 10.65
N HIS A 32 -3.55 -3.01 11.88
CA HIS A 32 -4.74 -2.23 12.22
C HIS A 32 -4.69 -0.85 11.58
N PHE A 33 -3.54 -0.19 11.64
CA PHE A 33 -3.31 1.09 10.99
C PHE A 33 -3.53 1.02 9.47
N LEU A 34 -2.96 0.02 8.79
CA LEU A 34 -3.12 -0.15 7.35
C LEU A 34 -4.57 -0.40 6.95
N ALA A 35 -5.33 -1.18 7.74
CA ALA A 35 -6.76 -1.39 7.52
C ALA A 35 -7.56 -0.07 7.66
N GLN A 36 -7.26 0.74 8.67
CA GLN A 36 -7.89 2.05 8.85
C GLN A 36 -7.54 3.03 7.72
N LEU A 37 -6.27 3.05 7.29
CA LEU A 37 -5.81 3.89 6.19
C LEU A 37 -6.53 3.52 4.88
N ALA A 38 -6.62 2.22 4.57
CA ALA A 38 -7.32 1.73 3.39
C ALA A 38 -8.80 2.16 3.40
N LEU A 39 -9.49 2.01 4.54
CA LEU A 39 -10.89 2.43 4.68
C LEU A 39 -11.04 3.96 4.52
N ALA A 40 -10.14 4.74 5.12
CA ALA A 40 -10.14 6.19 5.02
C ALA A 40 -9.89 6.68 3.59
N LEU A 41 -9.06 5.99 2.82
CA LEU A 41 -8.84 6.27 1.40
C LEU A 41 -10.04 5.82 0.55
N ALA A 42 -10.62 4.65 0.82
CA ALA A 42 -11.82 4.17 0.13
C ALA A 42 -13.01 5.13 0.31
N HIS A 43 -13.17 5.73 1.48
CA HIS A 43 -14.18 6.78 1.70
C HIS A 43 -13.96 8.04 0.86
N ARG A 44 -12.72 8.30 0.42
CA ARG A 44 -12.35 9.47 -0.38
C ARG A 44 -12.35 9.20 -1.89
N VAL A 45 -12.34 7.93 -2.29
CA VAL A 45 -12.43 7.49 -3.69
C VAL A 45 -13.84 6.95 -3.95
N PRO A 46 -14.72 7.69 -4.64
CA PRO A 46 -16.13 7.31 -4.81
C PRO A 46 -16.37 6.13 -5.77
N GLU A 47 -15.34 5.34 -6.09
CA GLU A 47 -15.36 4.27 -7.10
C GLU A 47 -14.92 2.94 -6.47
N VAL A 48 -15.89 2.10 -6.10
CA VAL A 48 -15.64 0.81 -5.45
C VAL A 48 -14.73 -0.09 -6.29
N ASP A 49 -14.94 -0.14 -7.60
CA ASP A 49 -14.13 -0.98 -8.50
C ASP A 49 -12.65 -0.57 -8.49
N ARG A 50 -12.35 0.73 -8.38
CA ARG A 50 -10.97 1.23 -8.28
C ARG A 50 -10.33 0.85 -6.95
N VAL A 51 -11.09 0.89 -5.86
CA VAL A 51 -10.60 0.48 -4.53
C VAL A 51 -10.30 -1.03 -4.55
N MET A 52 -11.19 -1.85 -5.11
CA MET A 52 -10.99 -3.29 -5.22
C MET A 52 -9.78 -3.65 -6.09
N ALA A 53 -9.59 -2.96 -7.22
CA ALA A 53 -8.42 -3.15 -8.08
C ALA A 53 -7.11 -2.82 -7.34
N ALA A 54 -7.06 -1.69 -6.61
CA ALA A 54 -5.88 -1.31 -5.84
C ALA A 54 -5.52 -2.32 -4.74
N ILE A 55 -6.51 -2.97 -4.12
CA ILE A 55 -6.29 -4.05 -3.14
C ILE A 55 -5.63 -5.25 -3.80
N GLU A 56 -6.11 -5.66 -4.98
CA GLU A 56 -5.52 -6.78 -5.71
C GLU A 56 -4.08 -6.48 -6.18
N GLU A 57 -3.83 -5.27 -6.70
CA GLU A 57 -2.48 -4.84 -7.06
C GLU A 57 -1.51 -4.88 -5.87
N ALA A 58 -1.94 -4.40 -4.70
CA ALA A 58 -1.14 -4.46 -3.48
C ALA A 58 -0.89 -5.90 -3.03
N ARG A 59 -1.89 -6.79 -3.17
CA ARG A 59 -1.76 -8.22 -2.85
C ARG A 59 -0.75 -8.90 -3.77
N GLU A 60 -0.80 -8.65 -5.06
CA GLU A 60 0.15 -9.19 -6.03
C GLU A 60 1.59 -8.71 -5.74
N GLY A 61 1.77 -7.41 -5.46
CA GLY A 61 3.06 -6.86 -5.06
C GLY A 61 3.65 -7.51 -3.81
N ALA A 62 2.83 -7.74 -2.78
CA ALA A 62 3.26 -8.40 -1.54
C ALA A 62 3.69 -9.87 -1.73
N ILE A 63 3.12 -10.58 -2.71
CA ILE A 63 3.47 -11.97 -3.03
C ILE A 63 4.82 -12.05 -3.77
N ILE A 64 5.11 -11.09 -4.65
CA ILE A 64 6.35 -11.03 -5.43
C ILE A 64 7.56 -10.83 -4.50
N ASP A 65 7.44 -9.96 -3.48
CA ASP A 65 8.50 -9.72 -2.49
C ASP A 65 8.86 -10.99 -1.68
N GLN A 66 7.85 -11.78 -1.31
CA GLN A 66 8.04 -13.04 -0.57
C GLN A 66 8.71 -14.13 -1.42
N THR A 67 8.43 -14.16 -2.74
CA THR A 67 8.97 -15.17 -3.66
C THR A 67 10.42 -14.87 -4.04
N GLY A 68 10.80 -13.59 -4.13
CA GLY A 68 12.19 -13.17 -4.33
C GLY A 68 13.11 -13.51 -3.16
N SER A 69 12.59 -13.53 -1.93
CA SER A 69 13.36 -13.82 -0.72
C SER A 69 13.64 -15.33 -0.51
N GLN A 70 12.84 -16.23 -1.09
CA GLN A 70 13.04 -17.68 -0.96
C GLN A 70 14.10 -18.29 -1.89
N SER A 71 14.54 -17.59 -2.94
CA SER A 71 15.47 -18.16 -3.95
C SER A 71 16.97 -18.02 -3.61
N ILE A 72 17.34 -17.44 -2.46
CA ILE A 72 18.75 -17.22 -2.07
C ILE A 72 19.22 -18.23 -0.99
N ARG A 73 18.34 -19.13 -0.53
CA ARG A 73 18.69 -20.20 0.41
C ARG A 73 18.69 -21.57 -0.29
N THR A 74 19.74 -21.87 -1.05
CA THR A 74 20.09 -23.26 -1.38
C THR A 74 21.60 -23.40 -1.51
#